data_AF-A0A1Q3C8L0-F1
#
_entry.id   AF-A0A1Q3C8L0-F1
#
_cell.length_a   1.000
_cell.length_b   1.000
_cell.length_c   1.000
_cell.angle_alpha   90.00
_cell.angle_beta   90.00
_cell.angle_gamma   90.00
#
_symmetry.space_group_name_H-M   'P 1'
#
loop_
_entity.id
_entity.type
_entity.pdbx_description
1 polymer ?
#
loop_
_entity_poly.entity_id
_entity_poly.type
_entity_poly.pdbx_seq_one_letter_code
_entity_poly.pdbx_strand_id
1 'polypeptide(L)'
;VTYEGTNQVKESKISMLVHEYELFMMHDNESISDMFTCFTTIINSLKNLGKSYPNQELVRKILRNEYVKKKKAMVATWSDSDSSSSEEESDKEVAHIAYMAIEDEEENEVNFTFDELQNAYENLY
;
A
#
# COMPACT_ATOMS: atom_id res chain seq x y z
N VAL A 1 -2.43 29.87 -34.02
CA VAL A 1 -2.40 28.42 -33.76
C VAL A 1 -1.21 28.14 -32.86
N THR A 2 -1.44 27.88 -31.57
CA THR A 2 -0.44 27.39 -30.60
C THR A 2 -1.18 26.84 -29.37
N TYR A 3 -1.90 25.73 -29.52
CA TYR A 3 -2.60 25.07 -28.38
C TYR A 3 -1.98 23.71 -28.00
N GLU A 4 -1.07 23.18 -28.82
CA GLU A 4 -0.45 21.87 -28.59
C GLU A 4 0.59 21.88 -27.46
N GLY A 5 1.35 22.97 -27.29
CA GLY A 5 2.38 23.06 -26.24
C GLY A 5 1.81 23.05 -24.81
N THR A 6 0.69 23.72 -24.57
CA THR A 6 0.04 23.76 -23.25
C THR A 6 -0.61 22.43 -22.86
N ASN A 7 -1.10 21.65 -23.84
CA ASN A 7 -1.69 20.34 -23.56
C ASN A 7 -0.61 19.29 -23.33
N GLN A 8 0.45 19.29 -24.14
CA GLN A 8 1.54 18.33 -23.98
C GLN A 8 2.26 18.48 -22.63
N VAL A 9 2.43 19.72 -22.13
CA VAL A 9 2.99 19.98 -20.79
C VAL A 9 2.06 19.48 -19.68
N LYS A 10 0.72 19.61 -19.85
CA LYS A 10 -0.25 19.09 -18.88
C LYS A 10 -0.22 17.57 -18.82
N GLU A 11 -0.25 16.90 -19.97
CA GLU A 11 -0.19 15.43 -20.06
C GLU A 11 1.08 14.88 -19.42
N SER A 12 2.23 15.53 -19.65
CA SER A 12 3.50 15.16 -19.02
C SER A 12 3.44 15.27 -17.49
N LYS A 13 2.88 16.36 -16.96
CA LYS A 13 2.70 16.55 -15.50
C LYS A 13 1.74 15.53 -14.89
N ILE A 14 0.65 15.22 -15.58
CA ILE A 14 -0.28 14.17 -15.16
C ILE A 14 0.46 12.83 -15.10
N SER A 15 1.19 12.47 -16.16
CA SER A 15 1.94 11.22 -16.23
C SER A 15 2.95 11.09 -15.08
N MET A 16 3.71 12.16 -14.80
CA MET A 16 4.64 12.18 -13.66
C MET A 16 3.95 11.96 -12.32
N LEU A 17 2.85 12.66 -12.06
CA LEU A 17 2.10 12.54 -10.80
C LEU A 17 1.39 11.18 -10.68
N VAL A 18 0.92 10.61 -11.78
CA VAL A 18 0.35 9.25 -11.80
C VAL A 18 1.42 8.24 -11.44
N HIS A 19 2.62 8.38 -12.01
CA HIS A 19 3.73 7.50 -11.67
C HIS A 19 4.14 7.62 -10.19
N GLU A 20 4.17 8.84 -9.66
CA GLU A 20 4.41 9.10 -8.24
C GLU A 20 3.32 8.46 -7.35
N TYR A 21 2.04 8.57 -7.74
CA TYR A 21 0.93 7.89 -7.08
C TYR A 21 1.04 6.36 -7.13
N GLU A 22 1.44 5.79 -8.27
CA GLU A 22 1.60 4.34 -8.44
C GLU A 22 2.70 3.79 -7.55
N LEU A 23 3.84 4.50 -7.48
CA LEU A 23 4.97 4.14 -6.63
C LEU A 23 4.84 4.56 -5.17
N PHE A 24 3.77 5.30 -4.83
CA PHE A 24 3.57 5.82 -3.48
C PHE A 24 3.50 4.69 -2.44
N MET A 25 4.47 4.70 -1.53
CA MET A 25 4.67 3.72 -0.47
C MET A 25 5.04 4.45 0.82
N MET A 26 4.61 3.91 1.96
CA MET A 26 5.05 4.46 3.23
C MET A 26 6.54 4.16 3.46
N HIS A 27 7.33 5.17 3.82
CA HIS A 27 8.74 5.00 4.20
C HIS A 27 8.89 4.52 5.66
N ASP A 28 10.03 3.91 5.98
CA ASP A 28 10.26 3.35 7.32
C ASP A 28 10.41 4.45 8.39
N ASN A 29 10.90 5.64 7.99
CA ASN A 29 11.22 6.75 8.90
C ASN A 29 10.21 7.91 8.86
N GLU A 30 9.08 7.74 8.18
CA GLU A 30 8.02 8.77 8.15
C GLU A 30 6.86 8.41 9.08
N SER A 31 6.15 9.43 9.56
CA SER A 31 4.92 9.21 10.32
C SER A 31 3.74 8.94 9.38
N ILE A 32 2.69 8.32 9.90
CA ILE A 32 1.43 8.10 9.17
C ILE A 32 0.87 9.44 8.68
N SER A 33 0.92 10.49 9.52
CA SER A 33 0.45 11.84 9.14
C SER A 33 1.24 12.44 7.97
N ASP A 34 2.55 12.25 7.95
CA ASP A 34 3.41 12.74 6.85
C ASP A 34 3.07 12.01 5.55
N MET A 35 2.91 10.69 5.62
CA MET A 35 2.47 9.85 4.50
C MET A 35 1.12 10.32 3.95
N PHE A 36 0.11 10.52 4.80
CA PHE A 36 -1.20 11.03 4.37
C PHE A 36 -1.12 12.43 3.75
N THR A 37 -0.24 13.29 4.26
CA THR A 37 -0.04 14.64 3.73
C THR A 37 0.55 14.59 2.32
N CYS A 38 1.57 13.76 2.10
CA CYS A 38 2.17 13.54 0.78
C CYS A 38 1.15 12.94 -0.20
N PHE A 39 0.42 11.91 0.22
CA PHE A 39 -0.64 11.28 -0.58
C PHE A 39 -1.72 12.30 -1.01
N THR A 40 -2.21 13.09 -0.04
CA THR A 40 -3.22 14.12 -0.29
C THR A 40 -2.72 15.20 -1.25
N THR A 41 -1.44 15.55 -1.16
CA THR A 41 -0.80 16.52 -2.07
C THR A 41 -0.78 16.03 -3.51
N ILE A 42 -0.45 14.75 -3.73
CA ILE A 42 -0.45 14.11 -5.05
C ILE A 42 -1.87 14.06 -5.62
N ILE A 43 -2.85 13.60 -4.83
CA ILE A 43 -4.26 13.51 -5.26
C ILE A 43 -4.85 14.87 -5.59
N ASN A 44 -4.59 15.90 -4.78
CA ASN A 44 -5.05 17.25 -5.05
C ASN A 44 -4.41 17.82 -6.33
N SER A 45 -3.13 17.53 -6.57
CA SER A 45 -2.43 17.95 -7.79
C SER A 45 -3.02 17.28 -9.04
N LEU A 46 -3.30 15.98 -8.98
CA LEU A 46 -3.97 15.23 -10.06
C LEU A 46 -5.39 15.76 -10.30
N LYS A 47 -6.15 16.03 -9.23
CA LYS A 47 -7.51 16.58 -9.31
C LYS A 47 -7.53 17.95 -9.99
N ASN A 48 -6.58 18.82 -9.66
CA ASN A 48 -6.42 20.12 -10.30
C ASN A 48 -6.08 20.03 -11.79
N LEU A 49 -5.48 18.92 -12.23
CA LEU A 49 -5.17 18.64 -13.63
C LEU A 49 -6.31 17.89 -14.36
N GLY A 50 -7.41 17.58 -13.68
CA GLY A 50 -8.58 16.91 -14.25
C GLY A 50 -8.60 15.39 -14.10
N LYS A 51 -7.65 14.81 -13.35
CA LYS A 51 -7.60 13.37 -13.02
C LYS A 51 -8.04 13.17 -11.57
N SER A 52 -9.23 12.60 -11.37
CA SER A 52 -9.74 12.25 -10.05
C SER A 52 -9.84 10.73 -9.88
N TYR A 53 -9.63 10.26 -8.66
CA TYR A 53 -9.78 8.86 -8.29
C TYR A 53 -10.98 8.71 -7.35
N PRO A 54 -11.73 7.60 -7.44
CA PRO A 54 -12.81 7.31 -6.51
C PRO A 54 -12.25 7.04 -5.11
N ASN A 55 -12.97 7.47 -4.07
CA ASN A 55 -12.54 7.31 -2.67
C ASN A 55 -12.21 5.85 -2.32
N GLN A 56 -12.94 4.89 -2.88
CA GLN A 56 -12.70 3.46 -2.66
C GLN A 56 -11.32 3.00 -3.14
N GLU A 57 -10.80 3.56 -4.24
CA GLU A 57 -9.46 3.24 -4.75
C GLU A 57 -8.38 3.89 -3.88
N LEU A 58 -8.63 5.13 -3.43
CA LEU A 58 -7.73 5.83 -2.50
C LEU A 58 -7.59 5.09 -1.17
N VAL A 59 -8.70 4.65 -0.58
CA VAL A 59 -8.69 3.88 0.67
C VAL A 59 -7.96 2.55 0.50
N ARG A 60 -8.24 1.82 -0.59
CA ARG A 60 -7.52 0.57 -0.90
C ARG A 60 -6.01 0.78 -1.04
N LYS A 61 -5.58 1.88 -1.66
CA LYS A 61 -4.16 2.20 -1.84
C LYS A 61 -3.46 2.40 -0.49
N ILE A 62 -4.09 3.11 0.45
CA ILE A 62 -3.54 3.39 1.78
C ILE A 62 -3.49 2.11 2.64
N LEU A 63 -4.57 1.33 2.65
CA LEU A 63 -4.64 0.07 3.39
C LEU A 63 -3.55 -0.92 2.94
N ARG A 64 -3.26 -0.98 1.63
CA ARG A 64 -2.18 -1.81 1.11
C ARG A 64 -0.80 -1.39 1.64
N ASN A 65 -0.54 -0.10 1.78
CA ASN A 65 0.73 0.40 2.32
C ASN A 65 0.91 0.03 3.80
N GLU A 66 -0.15 0.16 4.61
CA GLU A 66 -0.14 -0.23 6.02
C GLU A 66 0.07 -1.75 6.20
N TYR A 67 -0.64 -2.58 5.42
CA TYR A 67 -0.47 -4.03 5.45
C TYR A 67 0.95 -4.45 5.08
N VAL A 68 1.53 -3.87 4.01
CA VAL A 68 2.90 -4.15 3.59
C VAL A 68 3.91 -3.79 4.67
N LYS A 69 3.75 -2.65 5.36
CA LYS A 69 4.63 -2.26 6.47
C LYS A 69 4.56 -3.26 7.63
N LYS A 70 3.35 -3.66 8.02
CA LYS A 70 3.14 -4.66 9.08
C LYS A 70 3.75 -6.02 8.72
N LYS A 71 3.59 -6.47 7.46
CA LYS A 71 4.21 -7.70 6.95
C LYS A 71 5.74 -7.64 6.99
N LYS A 72 6.35 -6.53 6.53
CA LYS A 72 7.81 -6.33 6.59
C LYS A 72 8.33 -6.36 8.04
N ALA A 73 7.64 -5.70 8.97
CA ALA A 73 8.01 -5.68 10.38
C ALA A 73 7.95 -7.09 11.01
N MET A 74 6.90 -7.86 10.71
CA MET A 74 6.75 -9.23 11.19
C MET A 74 7.89 -10.15 10.69
N VAL A 75 8.22 -10.08 9.39
CA VAL A 75 9.33 -10.86 8.81
C VAL A 75 10.68 -10.51 9.46
N ALA A 76 10.96 -9.22 9.67
CA ALA A 76 12.21 -8.78 10.29
C ALA A 76 12.36 -9.35 11.73
N THR A 77 11.28 -9.36 12.51
CA THR A 77 11.31 -9.91 13.89
C THR A 77 11.54 -11.42 13.96
N TRP A 78 11.17 -12.18 12.93
CA TRP A 78 11.39 -13.63 12.89
C TRP A 78 12.80 -13.98 12.39
N SER A 79 13.36 -13.14 11.53
CA SER A 79 14.71 -13.35 10.97
C SER A 79 15.84 -13.19 12.00
N ASP A 80 15.61 -12.50 13.12
CA ASP A 80 16.58 -12.36 14.21
C ASP A 80 16.55 -13.53 15.21
N SER A 81 15.63 -14.48 15.03
CA SER A 81 15.62 -15.74 15.80
C SER A 81 16.46 -16.79 15.09
N ASP A 82 17.76 -16.52 14.91
CA ASP A 82 18.72 -17.55 14.50
C ASP A 82 18.85 -18.58 15.64
N SER A 83 18.14 -19.68 15.43
CA SER A 83 18.17 -20.91 16.20
C SER A 83 19.59 -21.49 16.17
N SER A 84 20.34 -21.28 17.26
CA SER A 84 21.47 -22.14 17.57
C SER A 84 20.94 -23.48 18.06
N SER A 85 20.66 -24.40 17.13
CA SER A 85 20.90 -25.83 17.34
C SER A 85 20.78 -26.62 16.03
N SER A 86 21.87 -27.34 15.77
CA SER A 86 22.15 -28.42 14.82
C SER A 86 21.01 -29.40 14.53
N GLU A 87 20.97 -29.82 13.25
CA GLU A 87 20.29 -31.01 12.65
C GLU A 87 18.80 -31.19 13.02
N GLU A 88 17.81 -31.14 12.12
CA GLU A 88 17.58 -32.11 11.04
C GLU A 88 16.85 -31.49 9.83
N GLU A 89 17.17 -31.95 8.63
CA GLU A 89 16.70 -31.42 7.34
C GLU A 89 15.22 -31.74 7.03
N SER A 90 14.57 -32.53 7.89
CA SER A 90 13.16 -32.94 7.86
C SER A 90 12.18 -31.77 8.07
N ASP A 91 12.46 -30.91 9.06
CA ASP A 91 11.45 -29.99 9.58
C ASP A 91 11.33 -28.71 8.74
N LYS A 92 12.34 -28.43 7.92
CA LYS A 92 12.38 -27.26 7.02
C LYS A 92 11.41 -27.41 5.84
N GLU A 93 11.29 -28.63 5.30
CA GLU A 93 10.33 -28.93 4.23
C GLU A 93 8.90 -28.87 4.74
N VAL A 94 8.66 -29.38 5.95
CA VAL A 94 7.35 -29.31 6.62
C VAL A 94 6.95 -27.86 6.90
N ALA A 95 7.89 -27.02 7.34
CA ALA A 95 7.64 -25.60 7.53
C ALA A 95 7.30 -24.90 6.21
N HIS A 96 7.98 -25.22 5.10
CA HIS A 96 7.70 -24.65 3.78
C HIS A 96 6.32 -25.08 3.25
N ILE A 97 5.93 -26.35 3.43
CA ILE A 97 4.61 -26.86 3.05
C ILE A 97 3.50 -26.25 3.90
N ALA A 98 3.71 -26.12 5.21
CA ALA A 98 2.76 -25.45 6.10
C ALA A 98 2.62 -23.96 5.72
N TYR A 99 3.72 -23.31 5.33
CA TYR A 99 3.72 -21.93 4.88
C TYR A 99 2.96 -21.77 3.54
N MET A 100 3.21 -22.65 2.57
CA MET A 100 2.46 -22.70 1.30
C MET A 100 0.96 -22.97 1.54
N ALA A 101 0.61 -23.84 2.50
CA ALA A 101 -0.78 -24.14 2.86
C ALA A 101 -1.49 -22.97 3.59
N ILE A 102 -0.75 -22.11 4.29
CA ILE A 102 -1.29 -20.89 4.92
C ILE A 102 -1.43 -19.77 3.87
N GLU A 103 -0.52 -19.68 2.89
CA GLU A 103 -0.63 -18.71 1.79
C GLU A 103 -1.78 -19.07 0.82
N ASP A 104 -2.13 -20.35 0.65
CA ASP A 104 -3.28 -20.78 -0.15
C ASP A 104 -4.65 -20.46 0.49
N GLU A 105 -4.71 -20.14 1.79
CA GLU A 105 -5.94 -19.73 2.50
C GLU A 105 -6.04 -18.20 2.78
N GLU A 106 -5.04 -17.39 2.42
CA GLU A 106 -5.12 -15.92 2.47
C GLU A 106 -5.46 -15.26 1.11
N GLU A 107 -6.46 -15.80 0.43
CA GLU A 107 -7.54 -14.91 -0.06
C GLU A 107 -8.53 -14.63 1.10
N ASN A 108 -8.01 -14.25 2.28
CA ASN A 108 -8.79 -13.48 3.23
C ASN A 108 -8.84 -12.05 2.69
N GLU A 109 -9.56 -11.90 1.59
CA GLU A 109 -10.16 -10.64 1.22
C GLU A 109 -11.10 -10.27 2.37
N VAL A 110 -10.56 -9.60 3.40
CA VAL A 110 -11.38 -8.87 4.35
C VAL A 110 -11.98 -7.74 3.55
N ASN A 111 -13.06 -8.08 2.86
CA ASN A 111 -13.94 -7.19 2.13
C ASN A 111 -14.67 -6.35 3.18
N PHE A 112 -13.96 -5.40 3.78
CA PHE A 112 -14.62 -4.34 4.50
C PHE A 112 -15.57 -3.67 3.52
N THR A 113 -16.85 -3.79 3.81
CA THR A 113 -17.87 -3.12 3.00
C THR A 113 -17.65 -1.61 3.12
N PHE A 114 -17.99 -0.86 2.08
CA PHE A 114 -17.87 0.61 2.09
C PHE A 114 -18.53 1.21 3.34
N ASP A 115 -19.65 0.64 3.77
CA ASP A 115 -20.40 1.03 4.97
C ASP A 115 -19.59 0.83 6.26
N GLU A 116 -18.78 -0.23 6.34
CA GLU A 116 -17.96 -0.54 7.52
C GLU A 116 -16.77 0.43 7.66
N LEU A 117 -16.15 0.81 6.54
CA LEU A 117 -15.08 1.81 6.50
C LEU A 117 -15.60 3.23 6.75
N GLN A 118 -16.77 3.56 6.21
CA GLN A 118 -17.40 4.86 6.47
C GLN A 118 -17.83 4.96 7.93
N ASN A 119 -18.39 3.89 8.51
CA ASN A 119 -18.74 3.83 9.92
C ASN A 119 -17.50 3.95 10.83
N ALA A 120 -16.37 3.35 10.46
CA ALA A 120 -15.12 3.51 11.21
C ALA A 120 -14.59 4.96 11.18
N TYR A 121 -14.71 5.65 10.04
CA TYR A 121 -14.33 7.07 9.91
C TYR A 121 -15.27 8.00 10.68
N GLU A 122 -16.58 7.77 10.62
CA GLU A 122 -17.59 8.56 11.34
C GLU A 122 -17.57 8.31 12.85
N ASN A 123 -17.10 7.15 13.33
CA ASN A 123 -16.92 6.92 14.77
C ASN A 123 -15.61 7.51 15.34
N LEU A 124 -14.73 8.00 14.48
CA LEU A 124 -13.47 8.64 14.87
C LEU A 124 -13.59 10.17 15.04
N TYR A 125 -14.75 10.76 14.76
CA TYR A 125 -15.06 12.18 14.89
C TYR A 125 -16.49 12.43 15.40
#